data_AF-A0A2S1XPZ1-F1
#
_entry.id   AF-A0A2S1XPZ1-F1
#
_cell.length_a   1.000
_cell.length_b   1.000
_cell.length_c   1.000
_cell.angle_alpha   90.00
_cell.angle_beta   90.00
_cell.angle_gamma   90.00
#
_symmetry.space_group_name_H-M   'P 1'
#
loop_
_entity.id
_entity.type
_entity.pdbx_description
1 polymer ?
#
loop_
_entity_poly.entity_id
_entity_poly.type
_entity_poly.pdbx_seq_one_letter_code
_entity_poly.pdbx_strand_id
1 'polypeptide(L)'
;MPFDNPAGDRSRRQPRFGKAVQRHAAQGTPAPSQPKVNGSAQQKHAQWLARASDAERSGDAVEAETCRQHAEHWFRVAHDRNDL
;
A
#
# COMPACT_ATOMS: atom_id res chain seq x y z
N MET A 1 -27.97 -9.73 -42.92
CA MET A 1 -28.40 -10.95 -42.20
C MET A 1 -27.85 -10.85 -40.77
N PRO A 2 -28.71 -10.92 -39.73
CA PRO A 2 -28.30 -10.85 -38.32
C PRO A 2 -27.73 -12.20 -37.86
N PHE A 3 -26.75 -12.18 -36.96
CA PHE A 3 -26.33 -13.36 -36.21
C PHE A 3 -26.94 -13.27 -34.82
N ASP A 4 -27.90 -14.15 -34.56
CA ASP A 4 -28.45 -14.48 -33.26
C ASP A 4 -27.63 -15.63 -32.67
N ASN A 5 -27.04 -15.46 -31.48
CA ASN A 5 -26.71 -16.54 -30.53
C ASN A 5 -26.31 -15.92 -29.16
N PRO A 6 -26.53 -16.59 -28.01
CA PRO A 6 -27.45 -16.13 -26.99
C PRO A 6 -26.75 -15.91 -25.63
N ALA A 7 -27.55 -15.46 -24.66
CA ALA A 7 -27.22 -15.17 -23.27
C ALA A 7 -26.04 -15.94 -22.63
N GLY A 8 -25.16 -15.17 -21.97
CA GLY A 8 -24.11 -15.69 -21.12
C GLY A 8 -23.37 -14.59 -20.34
N ASP A 9 -24.09 -13.95 -19.42
CA ASP A 9 -23.58 -13.38 -18.16
C ASP A 9 -22.16 -12.79 -18.16
N ARG A 10 -22.04 -11.47 -18.42
CA ARG A 10 -20.92 -10.66 -17.89
C ARG A 10 -21.39 -9.36 -17.26
N SER A 11 -22.62 -9.37 -16.74
CA SER A 11 -23.15 -8.34 -15.85
C SER A 11 -22.55 -8.45 -14.44
N ARG A 12 -21.22 -8.52 -14.30
CA ARG A 12 -20.59 -8.29 -13.00
C ARG A 12 -19.12 -8.01 -13.13
N ARG A 13 -18.78 -6.73 -12.93
CA ARG A 13 -17.62 -6.17 -12.21
C ARG A 13 -17.14 -4.90 -12.90
N GLN A 14 -18.03 -3.90 -12.93
CA GLN A 14 -17.55 -2.53 -12.86
C GLN A 14 -17.63 -2.08 -11.41
N PRO A 15 -16.50 -1.78 -10.74
CA PRO A 15 -16.54 -1.19 -9.41
C PRO A 15 -17.01 0.26 -9.55
N ARG A 16 -18.30 0.47 -9.28
CA ARG A 16 -18.91 1.79 -9.14
C ARG A 16 -18.43 2.42 -7.82
N PHE A 17 -17.35 3.19 -7.86
CA PHE A 17 -17.07 4.15 -6.79
C PHE A 17 -17.85 5.44 -7.07
N GLY A 18 -19.06 5.52 -6.50
CA GLY A 18 -19.85 6.75 -6.57
C GLY A 18 -21.18 6.69 -5.81
N LYS A 19 -21.32 7.65 -4.87
CA LYS A 19 -22.50 8.07 -4.07
C LYS A 19 -22.74 7.28 -2.76
N ALA A 20 -23.06 7.88 -1.62
CA ALA A 20 -23.25 9.27 -1.20
C ALA A 20 -23.25 9.36 0.35
N VAL A 21 -22.86 10.53 0.88
CA VAL A 21 -23.28 11.23 2.11
C VAL A 21 -23.69 10.41 3.34
N GLN A 22 -22.98 10.62 4.46
CA GLN A 22 -23.62 10.77 5.77
C GLN A 22 -22.80 11.72 6.66
N ARG A 23 -23.34 12.92 6.91
CA ARG A 23 -22.85 13.84 7.93
C ARG A 23 -23.28 13.28 9.28
N HIS A 24 -22.33 12.90 10.12
CA HIS A 24 -22.55 12.71 11.56
C HIS A 24 -21.59 13.64 12.29
N ALA A 25 -22.13 14.74 12.80
CA ALA A 25 -21.51 15.49 13.87
C ALA A 25 -21.62 14.64 15.13
N ALA A 26 -20.48 14.13 15.62
CA ALA A 26 -20.39 13.46 16.91
C ALA A 26 -19.15 14.00 17.65
N GLN A 27 -19.47 14.91 18.55
CA GLN A 27 -18.81 15.30 19.78
C GLN A 27 -17.78 14.29 20.34
N GLY A 28 -16.55 14.78 20.55
CA GLY A 28 -15.72 14.49 21.73
C GLY A 28 -15.29 13.04 21.98
N THR A 29 -14.21 12.61 21.33
CA THR A 29 -13.24 11.66 21.91
C THR A 29 -11.90 11.86 21.19
N PRO A 30 -10.74 12.03 21.86
CA PRO A 30 -9.47 11.95 21.17
C PRO A 30 -9.32 10.50 20.69
N ALA A 31 -9.54 10.28 19.39
CA ALA A 31 -9.31 8.98 18.78
C ALA A 31 -7.87 8.55 19.07
N PRO A 32 -7.61 7.29 19.48
CA PRO A 32 -6.26 6.77 19.43
C PRO A 32 -5.83 6.90 17.97
N SER A 33 -4.77 7.65 17.74
CA SER A 33 -4.16 7.90 16.43
C SER A 33 -4.07 6.59 15.66
N GLN A 34 -5.05 6.34 14.79
CA GLN A 34 -5.10 5.15 13.95
C GLN A 34 -3.80 5.15 13.14
N PRO A 35 -3.04 4.04 13.12
CA PRO A 35 -1.87 3.96 12.27
C PRO A 35 -2.36 4.07 10.83
N LYS A 36 -2.01 5.17 10.17
CA LYS A 36 -2.31 5.42 8.77
C LYS A 36 -1.96 4.15 7.99
N VAL A 37 -2.94 3.61 7.27
CA VAL A 37 -2.99 2.27 6.63
C VAL A 37 -1.96 2.06 5.51
N ASN A 38 -0.99 2.94 5.36
CA ASN A 38 0.25 2.66 4.66
C ASN A 38 1.28 2.44 5.76
N GLY A 39 1.66 1.19 6.02
CA GLY A 39 2.66 0.84 7.03
C GLY A 39 3.76 1.90 7.05
N SER A 40 4.03 2.44 8.24
CA SER A 40 4.82 3.66 8.41
C SER A 40 6.11 3.58 7.59
N ALA A 41 6.65 4.71 7.15
CA ALA A 41 7.90 4.70 6.39
C ALA A 41 9.01 3.88 7.11
N GLN A 42 8.99 3.87 8.45
CA GLN A 42 9.82 3.00 9.29
C GLN A 42 9.52 1.49 9.12
N GLN A 43 8.24 1.09 9.05
CA GLN A 43 7.86 -0.30 8.75
C GLN A 43 8.32 -0.74 7.36
N LYS A 44 8.21 0.14 6.35
CA LYS A 44 8.72 -0.16 5.01
C LYS A 44 10.25 -0.29 5.00
N HIS A 45 10.96 0.60 5.68
CA HIS A 45 12.40 0.48 5.87
C HIS A 45 12.79 -0.88 6.46
N ALA A 46 12.13 -1.31 7.55
CA ALA A 46 12.39 -2.61 8.17
C ALA A 46 12.07 -3.80 7.23
N GLN A 47 10.97 -3.71 6.46
CA GLN A 47 10.61 -4.72 5.46
C GLN A 47 11.70 -4.87 4.39
N TRP A 48 12.24 -3.77 3.88
CA TRP A 48 13.29 -3.81 2.85
C TRP A 48 14.61 -4.36 3.39
N LEU A 49 14.95 -4.10 4.65
CA LEU A 49 16.11 -4.73 5.28
C LEU A 49 15.95 -6.24 5.44
N ALA A 50 14.76 -6.70 5.83
CA ALA A 50 14.48 -8.13 5.91
C ALA A 50 14.60 -8.81 4.54
N ARG A 51 14.09 -8.17 3.48
CA ARG A 51 14.21 -8.66 2.11
C ARG A 51 15.65 -8.66 1.60
N ALA A 52 16.44 -7.63 1.90
CA ALA A 52 17.86 -7.60 1.56
C ALA A 52 18.61 -8.78 2.19
N SER A 53 18.32 -9.07 3.47
CA SER A 53 18.93 -10.20 4.19
C SER A 53 18.56 -11.56 3.58
N ASP A 54 17.34 -11.70 3.06
CA ASP A 54 16.88 -12.91 2.39
C ASP A 54 17.57 -13.09 1.03
N ALA A 55 17.66 -12.01 0.25
CA ALA A 55 18.38 -11.98 -1.03
C ALA A 55 19.88 -12.29 -0.87
N GLU A 56 20.52 -11.82 0.21
CA GLU A 56 21.91 -12.18 0.52
C GLU A 56 22.06 -13.69 0.81
N ARG A 57 21.10 -14.30 1.49
CA ARG A 57 21.12 -15.75 1.79
C ARG A 57 20.84 -16.60 0.56
N SER A 58 20.01 -16.13 -0.37
CA SER A 58 19.75 -16.81 -1.64
C SER A 58 20.89 -16.64 -2.65
N GLY A 59 21.84 -15.74 -2.38
CA GLY A 59 22.98 -15.44 -3.26
C GLY A 59 22.66 -14.41 -4.35
N ASP A 60 21.50 -13.74 -4.28
CA ASP A 60 21.12 -12.67 -5.21
C ASP A 60 21.64 -11.31 -4.73
N ALA A 61 22.90 -11.02 -5.05
CA ALA A 61 23.56 -9.78 -4.66
C ALA A 61 22.92 -8.53 -5.30
N VAL A 62 22.31 -8.65 -6.49
CA VAL A 62 21.68 -7.52 -7.19
C VAL A 62 20.35 -7.17 -6.54
N GLU A 63 19.55 -8.17 -6.20
CA GLU A 63 18.31 -7.95 -5.44
C GLU A 63 18.61 -7.42 -4.03
N ALA A 64 19.66 -7.92 -3.36
CA ALA A 64 20.08 -7.41 -2.06
C ALA A 64 20.42 -5.92 -2.09
N GLU A 65 21.20 -5.48 -3.07
CA GLU A 65 21.57 -4.07 -3.25
C GLU A 65 20.35 -3.21 -3.58
N THR A 66 19.48 -3.70 -4.47
CA THR A 66 18.22 -3.01 -4.79
C THR A 66 17.35 -2.82 -3.54
N CYS A 67 17.26 -3.83 -2.68
CA CYS A 67 16.53 -3.75 -1.43
C CYS A 67 17.15 -2.75 -0.45
N ARG A 68 18.49 -2.66 -0.39
CA ARG A 68 19.19 -1.67 0.44
C ARG A 68 18.87 -0.24 0.00
N GLN A 69 18.89 0.04 -1.30
CA GLN A 69 18.51 1.36 -1.82
C GLN A 69 17.07 1.73 -1.48
N HIS A 70 16.15 0.77 -1.54
CA HIS A 70 14.77 0.99 -1.10
C HIS A 70 14.68 1.25 0.40
N ALA A 71 15.42 0.51 1.23
CA ALA A 71 15.49 0.77 2.66
C ALA A 71 15.97 2.20 2.93
N GLU A 72 17.07 2.62 2.33
CA GLU A 72 17.61 3.98 2.47
C GLU A 72 16.59 5.05 2.06
N HIS A 73 15.87 4.85 0.94
CA HIS A 73 14.82 5.76 0.50
C HIS A 73 13.74 5.92 1.58
N TRP A 74 13.22 4.81 2.11
CA TRP A 74 12.19 4.86 3.13
C TRP A 74 12.68 5.44 4.46
N PHE A 75 13.94 5.23 4.80
CA PHE A 75 14.58 5.89 5.94
C PHE A 75 14.58 7.41 5.76
N ARG A 76 15.04 7.92 4.61
CA ARG A 76 15.02 9.36 4.31
C ARG A 76 13.59 9.92 4.37
N VAL A 77 12.62 9.22 3.80
CA VAL A 77 11.20 9.61 3.84
C VAL A 77 10.62 9.59 5.26
N ALA A 78 11.08 8.68 6.12
CA ALA A 78 10.64 8.61 7.51
C ALA A 78 11.18 9.77 8.34
N HIS A 79 12.44 10.14 8.12
CA HIS A 79 13.12 11.21 8.84
C HIS A 79 12.67 12.60 8.36
N ASP A 80 12.62 12.85 7.05
CA ASP A 80 12.14 14.11 6.46
C ASP A 80 10.74 14.52 6.95
N ARG A 81 9.85 13.55 7.21
CA ARG A 81 8.50 13.77 7.72
C ARG A 81 8.43 14.04 9.22
N ASN A 82 9.50 13.78 9.96
CA ASN A 82 9.57 13.90 11.42
C ASN A 82 10.29 15.18 11.87
N ASP A 83 10.92 15.91 10.94
CA ASP A 83 11.67 17.15 11.20
C ASP A 83 10.85 18.44 10.96
N LEU A 84 9.50 18.36 10.93
CA LEU A 84 8.54 19.48 10.86
C LEU A 84 7.65 19.51 12.11
#